data_AF-A0A1A7WF59-F1
#
_entry.id   AF-A0A1A7WF59-F1
#
_cell.length_a   1.000
_cell.length_b   1.000
_cell.length_c   1.000
_cell.angle_alpha   90.00
_cell.angle_beta   90.00
_cell.angle_gamma   90.00
#
_symmetry.space_group_name_H-M   'P 1'
#
loop_
_entity.id
_entity.type
_entity.pdbx_description
1 polymer ?
#
loop_
_entity_poly.entity_id
_entity_poly.type
_entity_poly.pdbx_seq_one_letter_code
_entity_poly.pdbx_strand_id
1 'polypeptide(L)'
;VVFASLSAGLGELSFLALTVFFNRNVLQGWGSGTGAAGLVGALFYSGLIQVGLSPQVTLLIMLVFPVSMLLSYFLLLVHPPSFPQWRQVETEYAAVDSEDRQRLMDESEDEQEVSTPEQRTIGPLTWKEKCYVIKGLWKFVVPLGIVYFAEYFINQGLMELLFFHNTVLSHADQYRWYQTLYQFGVLVSRSSLCCFQIRRLWGFPLLQGVNALFLLLAVRFQFLPSVWLVFCIIFFEGLLGGAAYVNTFHFISKENEDRYREFAMATASVGDSLGIALAGIVAFPVHKYFCSL
;
A
#
# COMPACT_ATOMS: atom_id res chain seq x y z
N VAL A 1 -14.79 11.61 4.80
CA VAL A 1 -13.97 10.51 5.38
C VAL A 1 -14.36 9.16 4.80
N VAL A 2 -15.59 8.66 5.02
CA VAL A 2 -16.02 7.32 4.54
C VAL A 2 -15.78 7.10 3.04
N PHE A 3 -16.25 8.00 2.17
CA PHE A 3 -16.04 7.89 0.73
C PHE A 3 -14.57 7.98 0.30
N ALA A 4 -13.76 8.78 1.02
CA ALA A 4 -12.33 8.90 0.73
C ALA A 4 -11.59 7.62 1.12
N SER A 5 -11.90 7.03 2.28
CA SER A 5 -11.34 5.74 2.73
C SER A 5 -11.75 4.59 1.80
N LEU A 6 -13.02 4.55 1.38
CA LEU A 6 -13.51 3.55 0.44
C LEU A 6 -12.79 3.69 -0.92
N SER A 7 -12.66 4.91 -1.43
CA SER A 7 -11.94 5.16 -2.69
C SER A 7 -10.46 4.80 -2.61
N ALA A 8 -9.79 5.13 -1.49
CA ALA A 8 -8.37 4.83 -1.30
C ALA A 8 -8.15 3.32 -1.22
N GLY A 9 -8.95 2.61 -0.40
CA GLY A 9 -8.84 1.16 -0.26
C GLY A 9 -9.17 0.41 -1.55
N LEU A 10 -10.25 0.79 -2.25
CA LEU A 10 -10.60 0.19 -3.54
C LEU A 10 -9.52 0.46 -4.59
N GLY A 11 -8.98 1.67 -4.66
CA GLY A 11 -7.91 2.03 -5.59
C GLY A 11 -6.65 1.20 -5.33
N GLU A 12 -6.11 1.26 -4.12
CA GLU A 12 -4.86 0.56 -3.81
C GLU A 12 -4.97 -0.95 -4.03
N LEU A 13 -6.02 -1.59 -3.49
CA LEU A 13 -6.22 -3.03 -3.67
C LEU A 13 -6.36 -3.43 -5.15
N SER A 14 -7.16 -2.69 -5.92
CA SER A 14 -7.42 -3.04 -7.32
C SER A 14 -6.18 -2.88 -8.19
N PHE A 15 -5.49 -1.75 -8.10
CA PHE A 15 -4.32 -1.48 -8.93
C PHE A 15 -3.10 -2.28 -8.50
N LEU A 16 -2.93 -2.51 -7.19
CA LEU A 16 -1.86 -3.36 -6.69
C LEU A 16 -2.07 -4.82 -7.12
N ALA A 17 -3.30 -5.35 -7.02
CA ALA A 17 -3.64 -6.68 -7.54
C ALA A 17 -3.41 -6.76 -9.05
N LEU A 18 -3.73 -5.70 -9.79
CA LEU A 18 -3.50 -5.63 -11.22
C LEU A 18 -2.01 -5.77 -11.61
N THR A 19 -1.08 -5.30 -10.77
CA THR A 19 0.37 -5.44 -11.03
C THR A 19 0.84 -6.90 -11.16
N VAL A 20 0.09 -7.85 -10.61
CA VAL A 20 0.37 -9.30 -10.70
C VAL A 20 0.33 -9.78 -12.14
N PHE A 21 -0.56 -9.23 -12.97
CA PHE A 21 -0.71 -9.62 -14.38
C PHE A 21 0.37 -9.05 -15.30
N PHE A 22 1.18 -8.12 -14.79
CA PHE A 22 2.27 -7.49 -15.54
C PHE A 22 3.65 -7.98 -15.06
N ASN A 23 4.69 -7.57 -15.79
CA ASN A 23 6.07 -7.85 -15.42
C ASN A 23 6.39 -7.38 -14.00
N ARG A 24 7.26 -8.11 -13.28
CA ARG A 24 7.64 -7.80 -11.88
C ARG A 24 8.23 -6.40 -11.69
N ASN A 25 8.72 -5.76 -12.75
CA ASN A 25 9.19 -4.38 -12.74
C ASN A 25 8.05 -3.35 -12.57
N VAL A 26 6.80 -3.70 -12.88
CA VAL A 26 5.64 -2.80 -12.71
C VAL A 26 5.38 -2.49 -11.25
N LEU A 27 5.68 -3.42 -10.32
CA LEU A 27 5.58 -3.15 -8.89
C LEU A 27 6.50 -2.00 -8.45
N GLN A 28 7.68 -1.86 -9.08
CA GLN A 28 8.61 -0.77 -8.82
C GLN A 28 8.05 0.56 -9.35
N GLY A 29 7.51 0.55 -10.57
CA GLY A 29 6.84 1.70 -11.17
C GLY A 29 5.62 2.16 -10.36
N TRP A 30 4.82 1.21 -9.86
CA TRP A 30 3.71 1.48 -8.95
C TRP A 30 4.18 2.12 -7.64
N GLY A 31 5.19 1.54 -6.99
CA GLY A 31 5.76 2.07 -5.75
C GLY A 31 6.30 3.50 -5.91
N SER A 32 7.09 3.76 -6.95
CA SER A 32 7.63 5.09 -7.23
C SER A 32 6.52 6.08 -7.62
N GLY A 33 5.60 5.68 -8.49
CA GLY A 33 4.49 6.53 -8.96
C GLY A 33 3.53 6.95 -7.85
N THR A 34 3.19 6.04 -6.93
CA THR A 34 2.36 6.37 -5.76
C THR A 34 3.07 7.28 -4.76
N GLY A 35 4.39 7.12 -4.57
CA GLY A 35 5.20 8.08 -3.81
C GLY A 35 5.26 9.46 -4.46
N ALA A 36 5.42 9.51 -5.79
CA ALA A 36 5.44 10.75 -6.56
C ALA A 36 4.09 11.46 -6.52
N ALA A 37 2.98 10.72 -6.59
CA ALA A 37 1.63 11.25 -6.46
C ALA A 37 1.42 11.96 -5.10
N GLY A 38 1.97 11.40 -4.02
CA GLY A 38 1.94 12.03 -2.69
C GLY A 38 2.68 13.38 -2.67
N LEU A 39 3.90 13.43 -3.21
CA LEU A 39 4.70 14.65 -3.26
C LEU A 39 4.09 15.71 -4.20
N VAL A 40 3.74 15.33 -5.43
CA VAL A 40 3.12 16.22 -6.42
C VAL A 40 1.79 16.73 -5.90
N GLY A 41 0.97 15.87 -5.29
CA GLY A 41 -0.30 16.26 -4.67
C GLY A 41 -0.11 17.27 -3.54
N ALA A 42 0.85 17.03 -2.64
CA ALA A 42 1.15 17.95 -1.53
C ALA A 42 1.69 19.31 -2.03
N LEU A 43 2.62 19.31 -2.99
CA LEU A 43 3.17 20.53 -3.58
C LEU A 43 2.12 21.30 -4.37
N PHE A 44 1.27 20.61 -5.14
CA PHE A 44 0.21 21.23 -5.92
C PHE A 44 -0.86 21.86 -5.01
N TYR A 45 -1.31 21.13 -3.98
CA TYR A 45 -2.18 21.68 -2.94
C TYR A 45 -1.53 22.91 -2.29
N SER A 46 -0.26 22.79 -1.93
CA SER A 46 0.47 23.88 -1.28
C SER A 46 0.56 25.13 -2.17
N GLY A 47 0.94 24.95 -3.44
CA GLY A 47 1.02 26.04 -4.41
C GLY A 47 -0.31 26.77 -4.57
N LEU A 48 -1.42 26.02 -4.70
CA LEU A 48 -2.75 26.61 -4.86
C LEU A 48 -3.19 27.43 -3.64
N ILE A 49 -2.91 26.96 -2.42
CA ILE A 49 -3.23 27.75 -1.22
C ILE A 49 -2.35 29.00 -1.11
N GLN A 50 -1.07 28.95 -1.51
CA GLN A 50 -0.19 30.12 -1.48
C GLN A 50 -0.61 31.21 -2.46
N VAL A 51 -1.28 30.83 -3.56
CA VAL A 51 -1.91 31.76 -4.52
C VAL A 51 -3.17 32.43 -3.91
N GLY A 52 -3.60 32.03 -2.71
CA GLY A 52 -4.73 32.61 -2.00
C GLY A 52 -6.06 31.91 -2.26
N LEU A 53 -6.05 30.72 -2.87
CA LEU A 53 -7.26 29.94 -3.10
C LEU A 53 -7.76 29.32 -1.79
N SER A 54 -9.09 29.28 -1.63
CA SER A 54 -9.72 28.57 -0.52
C SER A 54 -9.45 27.05 -0.62
N PRO A 55 -9.34 26.33 0.52
CA PRO A 55 -9.22 24.87 0.53
C PRO A 55 -10.32 24.15 -0.26
N GLN A 56 -11.56 24.69 -0.24
CA GLN A 56 -12.68 24.09 -0.97
C GLN A 56 -12.45 24.11 -2.49
N VAL A 57 -12.05 25.28 -3.01
CA VAL A 57 -11.76 25.47 -4.44
C VAL A 57 -10.54 24.63 -4.84
N THR A 58 -9.53 24.59 -3.99
CA THR A 58 -8.32 23.80 -4.20
C THR A 58 -8.64 22.31 -4.32
N LEU A 59 -9.47 21.76 -3.43
CA LEU A 59 -9.90 20.35 -3.50
C LEU A 59 -10.72 20.05 -4.77
N LEU A 60 -11.55 20.99 -5.22
CA LEU A 60 -12.29 20.85 -6.48
C LEU A 60 -11.36 20.83 -7.70
N ILE A 61 -10.33 21.67 -7.71
CA ILE A 61 -9.32 21.69 -8.79
C ILE A 61 -8.53 20.37 -8.80
N MET A 62 -8.17 19.86 -7.62
CA MET A 62 -7.43 18.59 -7.49
C MET A 62 -8.19 17.36 -7.97
N LEU A 63 -9.50 17.47 -8.25
CA LEU A 63 -10.30 16.41 -8.87
C LEU A 63 -9.78 16.02 -10.28
N VAL A 64 -8.94 16.87 -10.89
CA VAL A 64 -8.21 16.56 -12.12
C VAL A 64 -7.39 15.27 -12.00
N PHE A 65 -6.81 14.98 -10.82
CA PHE A 65 -5.99 13.79 -10.62
C PHE A 65 -6.80 12.49 -10.69
N PRO A 66 -7.90 12.30 -9.92
CA PRO A 66 -8.80 11.17 -10.09
C PRO A 66 -9.31 10.99 -11.53
N VAL A 67 -9.67 12.07 -12.22
CA VAL A 67 -10.12 12.01 -13.62
C VAL A 67 -8.99 11.55 -14.54
N SER A 68 -7.77 12.08 -14.37
CA SER A 68 -6.60 11.66 -15.15
C SER A 68 -6.26 10.18 -14.93
N MET A 69 -6.44 9.68 -13.71
CA MET A 69 -6.23 8.27 -13.36
C MET A 69 -7.25 7.36 -14.05
N LEU A 70 -8.53 7.79 -14.08
CA LEU A 70 -9.59 7.09 -14.81
C LEU A 70 -9.31 7.03 -16.31
N LEU A 71 -8.95 8.17 -16.92
CA LEU A 71 -8.59 8.24 -18.33
C LEU A 71 -7.37 7.37 -18.65
N SER A 72 -6.36 7.36 -17.78
CA SER A 72 -5.18 6.53 -17.96
C SER A 72 -5.52 5.03 -17.92
N TYR A 73 -6.42 4.62 -17.03
CA TYR A 73 -6.86 3.23 -16.95
C TYR A 73 -7.62 2.77 -18.20
N PHE A 74 -8.56 3.58 -18.70
CA PHE A 74 -9.40 3.18 -19.84
C PHE A 74 -8.75 3.41 -21.21
N LEU A 75 -7.89 4.43 -21.36
CA LEU A 75 -7.36 4.82 -22.68
C LEU A 75 -5.89 4.43 -22.88
N LEU A 76 -5.07 4.41 -21.82
CA LEU A 76 -3.63 4.16 -21.92
C LEU A 76 -3.23 2.74 -21.50
N LEU A 77 -3.98 2.12 -20.58
CA LEU A 77 -3.60 0.82 -20.05
C LEU A 77 -3.91 -0.33 -21.04
N VAL A 78 -2.85 -0.84 -21.67
CA VAL A 78 -2.93 -2.04 -22.51
C VAL A 78 -3.04 -3.26 -21.60
N HIS A 79 -4.18 -3.95 -21.67
CA HIS A 79 -4.43 -5.15 -20.86
C HIS A 79 -3.67 -6.34 -21.45
N PRO A 80 -2.90 -7.10 -20.65
CA PRO A 80 -2.23 -8.30 -21.11
C PRO A 80 -3.26 -9.40 -21.39
N PRO A 81 -2.98 -10.35 -22.31
CA PRO A 81 -3.91 -11.42 -22.68
C PRO A 81 -4.23 -12.40 -21.54
N SER A 82 -3.45 -12.37 -20.46
CA SER A 82 -3.67 -13.13 -19.23
C SER A 82 -4.68 -12.49 -18.28
N PHE A 83 -5.12 -11.26 -18.53
CA PHE A 83 -6.16 -10.61 -17.74
C PHE A 83 -7.51 -11.26 -18.08
N PRO A 84 -8.25 -11.81 -17.10
CA PRO A 84 -9.60 -12.29 -17.34
C PRO A 84 -10.47 -11.06 -17.64
N GLN A 85 -10.55 -10.69 -18.92
CA GLN A 85 -11.61 -9.80 -19.38
C GLN A 85 -12.92 -10.43 -18.94
N TRP A 86 -13.84 -9.59 -18.48
CA TRP A 86 -15.21 -9.93 -18.10
C TRP A 86 -15.98 -10.45 -19.33
N ARG A 87 -15.50 -11.55 -19.91
CA ARG A 87 -16.21 -12.33 -20.90
C ARG A 87 -17.02 -13.28 -20.06
N GLN A 88 -18.35 -13.11 -20.08
CA GLN A 88 -19.23 -14.18 -19.69
C GLN A 88 -18.72 -15.43 -20.38
N VAL A 89 -18.18 -16.36 -19.60
CA VAL A 89 -18.12 -17.74 -20.03
C VAL A 89 -19.59 -18.14 -20.05
N GLU A 90 -20.26 -17.93 -21.18
CA GLU A 90 -21.39 -18.74 -21.55
C GLU A 90 -20.83 -20.15 -21.58
N THR A 91 -20.98 -20.85 -20.46
CA THR A 91 -20.86 -22.29 -20.39
C THR A 91 -22.03 -22.83 -21.20
N GLU A 92 -21.93 -22.75 -22.52
CA GLU A 92 -22.76 -23.50 -23.42
C GLU A 92 -22.35 -24.96 -23.20
N TYR A 93 -23.10 -25.62 -22.31
CA TYR A 93 -23.17 -27.07 -22.25
C TYR A 93 -23.74 -27.53 -23.59
N ALA A 94 -22.90 -27.55 -24.62
CA ALA A 94 -23.15 -28.33 -25.82
C ALA A 94 -23.10 -29.79 -25.37
N ALA A 95 -24.29 -30.32 -25.06
CA ALA A 95 -24.53 -31.73 -24.95
C ALA A 95 -24.11 -32.36 -26.28
N VAL A 96 -22.89 -32.92 -26.33
CA VAL A 96 -22.54 -33.89 -27.35
C VAL A 96 -23.37 -35.12 -27.02
N ASP A 97 -24.33 -35.34 -27.90
CA ASP A 97 -25.29 -36.42 -27.89
C ASP A 97 -24.61 -37.80 -27.79
N SER A 98 -25.39 -38.70 -27.22
CA SER A 98 -25.21 -40.12 -27.01
C SER A 98 -24.53 -40.90 -28.14
N GLU A 99 -23.53 -41.74 -27.81
CA GLU A 99 -23.39 -43.14 -28.30
C GLU A 99 -22.11 -43.88 -27.83
N ASP A 100 -21.05 -43.19 -27.35
CA ASP A 100 -19.75 -43.87 -27.09
C ASP A 100 -19.55 -44.48 -25.68
N ARG A 101 -20.56 -44.47 -24.81
CA ARG A 101 -20.40 -44.87 -23.39
C ARG A 101 -20.53 -46.37 -23.10
N GLN A 102 -20.53 -47.25 -24.10
CA GLN A 102 -20.87 -48.67 -23.89
C GLN A 102 -19.99 -49.71 -24.61
N ARG A 103 -18.77 -49.36 -25.06
CA ARG A 103 -17.92 -50.30 -25.82
C ARG A 103 -16.49 -50.55 -25.34
N LEU A 104 -16.06 -50.03 -24.19
CA LEU A 104 -14.70 -50.32 -23.70
C LEU A 104 -14.72 -50.73 -22.23
N MET A 105 -15.45 -51.82 -21.96
CA MET A 105 -15.18 -52.69 -20.80
C MET A 105 -14.85 -54.08 -21.34
N ASP A 106 -13.63 -54.26 -21.82
CA ASP A 106 -12.91 -55.54 -21.76
C ASP A 106 -11.43 -55.37 -22.13
N GLU A 107 -10.60 -56.27 -21.59
CA GLU A 107 -9.17 -56.52 -21.87
C GLU A 107 -8.07 -55.69 -21.13
N SER A 108 -7.66 -56.29 -19.99
CA SER A 108 -6.30 -56.74 -19.63
C SER A 108 -5.07 -55.79 -19.59
N GLU A 109 -4.39 -55.89 -18.44
CA GLU A 109 -2.96 -55.70 -18.08
C GLU A 109 -1.97 -55.39 -19.22
N ASP A 110 -1.27 -54.24 -19.15
CA ASP A 110 0.21 -54.15 -19.10
C ASP A 110 0.71 -52.69 -19.04
N GLU A 111 1.94 -52.56 -18.51
CA GLU A 111 2.69 -51.36 -18.15
C GLU A 111 2.86 -50.29 -19.25
N GLN A 112 2.77 -49.00 -18.88
CA GLN A 112 3.74 -47.96 -19.30
C GLN A 112 3.51 -46.62 -18.57
N GLU A 113 4.51 -46.24 -17.77
CA GLU A 113 4.68 -44.87 -17.26
C GLU A 113 4.83 -43.90 -18.44
N VAL A 114 3.84 -43.05 -18.65
CA VAL A 114 4.02 -41.78 -19.38
C VAL A 114 3.39 -40.68 -18.55
N SER A 115 4.27 -39.88 -17.96
CA SER A 115 3.96 -38.67 -17.21
C SER A 115 3.33 -37.62 -18.11
N THR A 116 2.00 -37.60 -18.15
CA THR A 116 1.22 -36.47 -18.67
C THR A 116 1.35 -35.30 -17.69
N PRO A 117 1.66 -34.08 -18.17
CA PRO A 117 1.82 -32.92 -17.29
C PRO A 117 0.47 -32.58 -16.67
N GLU A 118 0.40 -32.65 -15.34
CA GLU A 118 -0.75 -32.17 -14.57
C GLU A 118 -1.11 -30.76 -15.00
N GLN A 119 -2.22 -30.68 -15.71
CA GLN A 119 -2.94 -29.47 -16.04
C GLN A 119 -3.46 -28.90 -14.71
N ARG A 120 -2.58 -28.17 -13.99
CA ARG A 120 -2.87 -27.51 -12.71
C ARG A 120 -4.01 -26.54 -12.91
N THR A 121 -5.19 -26.99 -12.54
CA THR A 121 -6.47 -26.31 -12.60
C THR A 121 -6.38 -24.96 -11.90
N ILE A 122 -6.62 -23.90 -12.68
CA ILE A 122 -6.81 -22.51 -12.25
C ILE A 122 -8.17 -22.45 -11.52
N GLY A 123 -8.23 -23.01 -10.31
CA GLY A 123 -9.42 -23.01 -9.45
C GLY A 123 -9.30 -21.99 -8.31
N PRO A 124 -10.42 -21.40 -7.83
CA PRO A 124 -10.43 -20.47 -6.70
C PRO A 124 -9.87 -21.13 -5.43
N LEU A 125 -9.08 -20.37 -4.66
CA LEU A 125 -8.36 -20.89 -3.50
C LEU A 125 -9.29 -21.44 -2.42
N THR A 126 -8.97 -22.64 -1.95
CA THR A 126 -9.69 -23.29 -0.85
C THR A 126 -9.42 -22.56 0.47
N TRP A 127 -10.39 -22.50 1.38
CA TRP A 127 -10.24 -21.83 2.68
C TRP A 127 -9.04 -22.33 3.51
N LYS A 128 -8.69 -23.62 3.40
CA LYS A 128 -7.52 -24.20 4.07
C LYS A 128 -6.20 -23.67 3.49
N GLU A 129 -6.13 -23.50 2.17
CA GLU A 129 -4.97 -22.93 1.46
C GLU A 129 -4.82 -21.45 1.80
N LYS A 130 -5.93 -20.70 1.84
CA LYS A 130 -5.95 -19.29 2.29
C LYS A 130 -5.38 -19.13 3.71
N CYS A 131 -5.81 -19.96 4.66
CA CYS A 131 -5.30 -19.92 6.03
C CYS A 131 -3.80 -20.26 6.12
N TYR A 132 -3.33 -21.22 5.32
CA TYR A 132 -1.90 -21.58 5.25
C TYR A 132 -1.05 -20.42 4.70
N VAL A 133 -1.51 -19.80 3.61
CA VAL A 133 -0.87 -18.63 3.00
C VAL A 133 -0.86 -17.45 3.96
N ILE A 134 -1.99 -17.16 4.62
CA ILE A 134 -2.08 -16.14 5.66
C ILE A 134 -1.03 -16.40 6.74
N LYS A 135 -0.95 -17.63 7.28
CA LYS A 135 0.02 -18.02 8.32
C LYS A 135 1.48 -17.76 7.90
N GLY A 136 1.83 -18.05 6.65
CA GLY A 136 3.15 -17.74 6.08
C GLY A 136 3.41 -16.25 5.89
N LEU A 137 2.36 -15.46 5.68
CA LEU A 137 2.43 -14.01 5.46
C LEU A 137 2.53 -13.18 6.74
N TRP A 138 2.18 -13.73 7.91
CA TRP A 138 2.23 -13.00 9.18
C TRP A 138 3.60 -12.34 9.44
N LYS A 139 4.70 -12.97 8.99
CA LYS A 139 6.07 -12.42 9.10
C LYS A 139 6.28 -11.11 8.31
N PHE A 140 5.40 -10.82 7.35
CA PHE A 140 5.39 -9.62 6.52
C PHE A 140 4.33 -8.62 6.97
N VAL A 141 3.10 -9.12 7.20
CA VAL A 141 1.92 -8.31 7.51
C VAL A 141 2.07 -7.61 8.86
N VAL A 142 2.58 -8.29 9.89
CA VAL A 142 2.72 -7.70 11.23
C VAL A 142 3.76 -6.57 11.27
N PRO A 143 5.01 -6.77 10.79
CA PRO A 143 5.97 -5.67 10.73
C PRO A 143 5.45 -4.46 9.94
N LEU A 144 4.79 -4.71 8.80
CA LEU A 144 4.20 -3.65 7.97
C LEU A 144 3.11 -2.89 8.74
N GLY A 145 2.17 -3.61 9.36
CA GLY A 145 1.10 -3.00 10.15
C GLY A 145 1.61 -2.16 11.32
N ILE A 146 2.69 -2.60 12.00
CA ILE A 146 3.31 -1.83 13.10
C ILE A 146 3.97 -0.55 12.57
N VAL A 147 4.68 -0.62 11.43
CA VAL A 147 5.29 0.57 10.82
C VAL A 147 4.20 1.59 10.46
N TYR A 148 3.15 1.14 9.76
CA TYR A 148 2.04 2.01 9.36
C TYR A 148 1.25 2.56 10.54
N PHE A 149 1.10 1.77 11.61
CA PHE A 149 0.53 2.27 12.86
C PHE A 149 1.36 3.42 13.44
N ALA A 150 2.68 3.23 13.60
CA ALA A 150 3.55 4.24 14.18
C ALA A 150 3.66 5.50 13.30
N GLU A 151 3.76 5.32 11.99
CA GLU A 151 3.77 6.39 10.98
C GLU A 151 2.50 7.25 11.04
N TYR A 152 1.33 6.64 11.00
CA TYR A 152 0.08 7.39 11.03
C TYR A 152 -0.21 7.99 12.40
N PHE A 153 0.28 7.36 13.48
CA PHE A 153 0.19 7.94 14.82
C PHE A 153 1.02 9.23 14.92
N ILE A 154 2.21 9.27 14.33
CA ILE A 154 3.02 10.49 14.24
C ILE A 154 2.30 11.54 13.39
N ASN A 155 1.93 11.19 12.15
CA ASN A 155 1.34 12.11 11.18
C ASN A 155 0.00 12.72 11.66
N GLN A 156 -0.91 11.89 12.18
CA GLN A 156 -2.26 12.31 12.54
C GLN A 156 -2.40 12.70 14.01
N GLY A 157 -1.51 12.21 14.89
CA GLY A 157 -1.59 12.44 16.33
C GLY A 157 -0.63 13.49 16.86
N LEU A 158 0.61 13.52 16.36
CA LEU A 158 1.71 14.28 16.98
C LEU A 158 2.14 15.50 16.18
N MET A 159 2.11 15.44 14.84
CA MET A 159 2.60 16.53 13.99
C MET A 159 1.85 17.86 14.20
N GLU A 160 0.54 17.82 14.41
CA GLU A 160 -0.25 19.03 14.67
C GLU A 160 0.11 19.71 16.00
N LEU A 161 0.56 18.90 16.98
CA LEU A 161 0.97 19.36 18.31
C LEU A 161 2.43 19.86 18.35
N LEU A 162 3.24 19.53 17.34
CA LEU A 162 4.63 19.97 17.20
C LEU A 162 4.71 21.37 16.57
N PHE A 163 4.39 22.39 17.37
CA PHE A 163 4.41 23.78 16.93
C PHE A 163 5.54 24.61 17.55
N PHE A 164 6.31 25.30 16.70
CA PHE A 164 7.38 26.21 17.12
C PHE A 164 7.01 27.67 16.88
N HIS A 165 6.83 28.42 17.97
CA HIS A 165 6.48 29.85 17.93
C HIS A 165 7.63 30.74 17.43
N ASN A 166 8.89 30.33 17.63
CA ASN A 166 10.08 31.13 17.33
C ASN A 166 10.54 31.03 15.86
N THR A 167 9.61 30.92 14.91
CA THR A 167 9.97 30.76 13.49
C THR A 167 9.15 31.69 12.59
N VAL A 168 9.67 31.94 11.39
CA VAL A 168 9.03 32.77 10.36
C VAL A 168 7.80 32.07 9.75
N LEU A 169 7.60 30.78 10.03
CA LEU A 169 6.54 29.95 9.46
C LEU A 169 5.33 29.93 10.39
N SER A 170 4.15 30.16 9.83
CA SER A 170 2.88 30.01 10.57
C SER A 170 2.64 28.54 10.94
N HIS A 171 1.73 28.28 11.88
CA HIS A 171 1.32 26.91 12.25
C HIS A 171 0.88 26.09 11.03
N ALA A 172 0.08 26.70 10.16
CA ALA A 172 -0.38 26.07 8.93
C ALA A 172 0.77 25.79 7.94
N ASP A 173 1.74 26.69 7.83
CA ASP A 173 2.90 26.50 6.95
C ASP A 173 3.83 25.40 7.47
N GLN A 174 4.07 25.34 8.79
CA GLN A 174 4.85 24.28 9.42
C GLN A 174 4.24 22.91 9.14
N TYR A 175 2.93 22.76 9.36
CA TYR A 175 2.22 21.51 9.09
C TYR A 175 2.31 21.08 7.62
N ARG A 176 2.20 22.03 6.69
CA ARG A 176 2.32 21.75 5.24
C ARG A 176 3.73 21.34 4.84
N TRP A 177 4.75 21.95 5.43
CA TRP A 177 6.15 21.57 5.20
C TRP A 177 6.49 20.22 5.81
N TYR A 178 5.99 19.91 7.01
CA TYR A 178 6.09 18.56 7.59
C TYR A 178 5.53 17.52 6.62
N GLN A 179 4.34 17.77 6.09
CA GLN A 179 3.70 16.83 5.19
C GLN A 179 4.42 16.71 3.84
N THR A 180 4.98 17.81 3.33
CA THR A 180 5.79 17.80 2.10
C THR A 180 7.09 17.00 2.27
N LEU A 181 7.80 17.20 3.38
CA LEU A 181 9.04 16.50 3.69
C LEU A 181 8.82 15.01 3.93
N TYR A 182 7.73 14.67 4.64
CA TYR A 182 7.30 13.29 4.80
C TYR A 182 7.11 12.62 3.43
N GLN A 183 6.32 13.22 2.53
CA GLN A 183 6.07 12.68 1.19
C GLN A 183 7.34 12.59 0.34
N PHE A 184 8.26 13.54 0.51
CA PHE A 184 9.57 13.47 -0.14
C PHE A 184 10.40 12.27 0.35
N GLY A 185 10.41 11.99 1.65
CA GLY A 185 11.03 10.79 2.22
C GLY A 185 10.40 9.50 1.69
N VAL A 186 9.06 9.46 1.60
CA VAL A 186 8.34 8.32 1.01
C VAL A 186 8.73 8.12 -0.45
N LEU A 187 8.79 9.18 -1.27
CA LEU A 187 9.21 9.08 -2.67
C LEU A 187 10.63 8.52 -2.81
N VAL A 188 11.57 9.05 -2.04
CA VAL A 188 12.98 8.62 -2.08
C VAL A 188 13.10 7.14 -1.72
N SER A 189 12.44 6.72 -0.64
CA SER A 189 12.50 5.33 -0.18
C SER A 189 11.71 4.34 -1.05
N ARG A 190 10.58 4.75 -1.65
CA ARG A 190 9.88 3.90 -2.62
C ARG A 190 10.67 3.73 -3.92
N SER A 191 11.40 4.77 -4.33
CA SER A 191 12.25 4.73 -5.53
C SER A 191 13.57 3.98 -5.30
N SER A 192 14.02 3.84 -4.04
CA SER A 192 15.28 3.15 -3.72
C SER A 192 15.23 1.65 -3.96
N LEU A 193 14.07 1.04 -4.21
CA LEU A 193 13.94 -0.40 -4.48
C LEU A 193 14.78 -0.86 -5.69
N CYS A 194 15.00 0.03 -6.66
CA CYS A 194 15.88 -0.23 -7.81
C CYS A 194 17.37 -0.33 -7.42
N CYS A 195 17.77 0.32 -6.33
CA CYS A 195 19.17 0.46 -5.93
C CYS A 195 19.53 -0.42 -4.73
N PHE A 196 18.64 -0.54 -3.73
CA PHE A 196 18.92 -1.21 -2.46
C PHE A 196 17.70 -2.00 -1.96
N GLN A 197 17.93 -3.28 -1.59
CA GLN A 197 16.92 -4.18 -1.08
C GLN A 197 17.26 -4.61 0.36
N ILE A 198 16.36 -4.33 1.31
CA ILE A 198 16.56 -4.59 2.74
C ILE A 198 15.70 -5.76 3.17
N ARG A 199 16.34 -6.91 3.41
CA ARG A 199 15.66 -8.16 3.78
C ARG A 199 15.20 -8.23 5.24
N ARG A 200 15.75 -7.37 6.13
CA ARG A 200 15.39 -7.35 7.56
C ARG A 200 14.17 -6.46 7.83
N LEU A 201 12.98 -7.00 7.60
CA LEU A 201 11.72 -6.27 7.76
C LEU A 201 11.40 -5.85 9.20
N TRP A 202 11.89 -6.59 10.20
CA TRP A 202 11.71 -6.28 11.62
C TRP A 202 12.54 -5.08 12.11
N GLY A 203 13.53 -4.63 11.33
CA GLY A 203 14.27 -3.41 11.64
C GLY A 203 13.40 -2.16 11.54
N PHE A 204 12.53 -2.10 10.53
CA PHE A 204 11.65 -0.95 10.28
C PHE A 204 10.69 -0.65 11.44
N PRO A 205 9.89 -1.59 11.97
CA PRO A 205 8.97 -1.28 13.07
C PRO A 205 9.69 -0.89 14.36
N LEU A 206 10.89 -1.44 14.61
CA LEU A 206 11.70 -1.04 15.76
C LEU A 206 12.15 0.43 15.64
N LEU A 207 12.73 0.79 14.50
CA LEU A 207 13.17 2.15 14.20
C LEU A 207 11.99 3.13 14.22
N GLN A 208 10.86 2.76 13.62
CA GLN A 208 9.65 3.59 13.59
C GLN A 208 9.04 3.75 14.99
N GLY A 209 9.04 2.69 15.81
CA GLY A 209 8.59 2.74 17.20
C GLY A 209 9.46 3.67 18.06
N VAL A 210 10.79 3.60 17.90
CA VAL A 210 11.72 4.54 18.56
C VAL A 210 11.44 5.98 18.12
N ASN A 211 11.20 6.19 16.81
CA ASN A 211 10.89 7.50 16.26
C ASN A 211 9.58 8.07 16.84
N ALA A 212 8.53 7.25 16.87
CA ALA A 212 7.23 7.63 17.43
C ALA A 212 7.34 7.96 18.92
N LEU A 213 8.07 7.16 19.70
CA LEU A 213 8.30 7.42 21.13
C LEU A 213 9.09 8.72 21.33
N PHE A 214 10.15 8.94 20.54
CA PHE A 214 10.95 10.16 20.60
C PHE A 214 10.09 11.41 20.33
N LEU A 215 9.26 11.40 19.28
CA LEU A 215 8.38 12.52 18.95
C LEU A 215 7.27 12.71 19.99
N LEU A 216 6.75 11.63 20.58
CA LEU A 216 5.76 11.71 21.66
C LEU A 216 6.36 12.40 22.90
N LEU A 217 7.59 12.03 23.27
CA LEU A 217 8.33 12.69 24.35
C LEU A 217 8.65 14.14 24.01
N ALA A 218 8.98 14.43 22.74
CA ALA A 218 9.22 15.79 22.28
C ALA A 218 7.98 16.69 22.41
N VAL A 219 6.79 16.17 22.06
CA VAL A 219 5.52 16.88 22.30
C VAL A 219 5.28 17.11 23.78
N ARG A 220 5.50 16.09 24.62
CA ARG A 220 5.20 16.14 26.06
C ARG A 220 6.11 17.05 26.87
N PHE A 221 7.40 17.08 26.55
CA PHE A 221 8.41 17.81 27.31
C PHE A 221 8.90 19.07 26.58
N GLN A 222 8.49 19.31 25.33
CA GLN A 222 8.86 20.48 24.53
C GLN A 222 10.37 20.75 24.51
N PHE A 223 11.19 19.69 24.51
CA PHE A 223 12.65 19.81 24.63
C PHE A 223 13.35 20.10 23.29
N LEU A 224 12.65 20.02 22.16
CA LEU A 224 13.25 20.24 20.85
C LEU A 224 13.56 21.72 20.65
N PRO A 225 14.82 22.09 20.35
CA PRO A 225 15.22 23.50 20.29
C PRO A 225 14.94 24.15 18.92
N SER A 226 14.69 23.38 17.86
CA SER A 226 14.51 23.92 16.51
C SER A 226 13.57 23.06 15.63
N VAL A 227 12.83 23.75 14.75
CA VAL A 227 11.94 23.13 13.75
C VAL A 227 12.72 22.28 12.73
N TRP A 228 13.97 22.65 12.42
CA TRP A 228 14.81 21.95 11.45
C TRP A 228 15.15 20.52 11.90
N LEU A 229 15.29 20.28 13.21
CA LEU A 229 15.48 18.92 13.72
C LEU A 229 14.22 18.07 13.49
N VAL A 230 13.04 18.65 13.69
CA VAL A 230 11.76 17.97 13.40
C VAL A 230 11.64 17.66 11.91
N PHE A 231 12.02 18.59 11.03
CA PHE A 231 12.06 18.36 9.58
C PHE A 231 12.93 17.15 9.21
N CYS A 232 14.12 17.04 9.77
CA CYS A 232 14.99 15.88 9.54
C CYS A 232 14.37 14.57 10.04
N ILE A 233 13.73 14.60 11.21
CA ILE A 233 13.08 13.43 11.81
C ILE A 233 11.88 12.97 10.97
N ILE A 234 11.05 13.90 10.50
CA ILE A 234 9.89 13.61 9.67
C ILE A 234 10.31 13.11 8.28
N PHE A 235 11.39 13.66 7.72
CA PHE A 235 11.97 13.11 6.50
C PHE A 235 12.44 11.66 6.70
N PHE A 236 13.09 11.37 7.84
CA PHE A 236 13.51 10.02 8.19
C PHE A 236 12.33 9.07 8.41
N GLU A 237 11.24 9.54 9.03
CA GLU A 237 9.99 8.81 9.17
C GLU A 237 9.46 8.36 7.80
N GLY A 238 9.36 9.29 6.84
CA GLY A 238 8.91 8.98 5.49
C GLY A 238 9.82 7.98 4.76
N LEU A 239 11.13 8.04 5.01
CA LEU A 239 12.09 7.06 4.48
C LEU A 239 11.83 5.65 5.02
N LEU A 240 11.58 5.51 6.32
CA LEU A 240 11.30 4.21 6.94
C LEU A 240 9.99 3.62 6.45
N GLY A 241 8.95 4.44 6.38
CA GLY A 241 7.62 4.09 5.88
C GLY A 241 7.62 3.54 4.46
N GLY A 242 8.12 4.35 3.53
CA GLY A 242 8.18 3.97 2.12
C GLY A 242 9.10 2.77 1.89
N ALA A 243 10.24 2.67 2.61
CA ALA A 243 11.13 1.51 2.51
C ALA A 243 10.46 0.23 3.02
N ALA A 244 9.78 0.28 4.16
CA ALA A 244 9.06 -0.87 4.71
C ALA A 244 7.99 -1.37 3.72
N TYR A 245 7.25 -0.46 3.10
CA TYR A 245 6.25 -0.78 2.08
C TYR A 245 6.86 -1.51 0.88
N VAL A 246 7.78 -0.87 0.15
CA VAL A 246 8.29 -1.44 -1.10
C VAL A 246 9.07 -2.73 -0.88
N ASN A 247 9.82 -2.85 0.21
CA ASN A 247 10.53 -4.08 0.52
C ASN A 247 9.55 -5.20 0.87
N THR A 248 8.50 -4.93 1.66
CA THR A 248 7.50 -5.94 2.01
C THR A 248 6.78 -6.47 0.77
N PHE A 249 6.26 -5.59 -0.09
CA PHE A 249 5.58 -6.00 -1.31
C PHE A 249 6.53 -6.67 -2.31
N HIS A 250 7.79 -6.24 -2.40
CA HIS A 250 8.80 -6.90 -3.22
C HIS A 250 9.07 -8.34 -2.77
N PHE A 251 9.29 -8.57 -1.48
CA PHE A 251 9.54 -9.93 -0.97
C PHE A 251 8.30 -10.81 -1.04
N ILE A 252 7.10 -10.27 -0.79
CA ILE A 252 5.83 -10.98 -1.01
C ILE A 252 5.69 -11.38 -2.48
N SER A 253 6.02 -10.50 -3.42
CA SER A 253 5.97 -10.83 -4.85
C SER A 253 7.02 -11.85 -5.29
N LYS A 254 8.15 -11.94 -4.59
CA LYS A 254 9.27 -12.81 -4.97
C LYS A 254 9.16 -14.20 -4.36
N GLU A 255 8.64 -14.30 -3.14
CA GLU A 255 8.60 -15.53 -2.33
C GLU A 255 7.31 -16.35 -2.53
N ASN A 256 6.21 -15.73 -2.98
CA ASN A 256 4.97 -16.44 -3.26
C ASN A 256 4.90 -16.89 -4.73
N GLU A 257 4.39 -18.11 -4.95
CA GLU A 257 4.06 -18.59 -6.30
C GLU A 257 3.00 -17.70 -6.94
N ASP A 258 3.01 -17.61 -8.29
CA ASP A 258 2.15 -16.68 -9.03
C ASP A 258 0.66 -16.87 -8.73
N ARG A 259 0.24 -18.09 -8.35
CA ARG A 259 -1.14 -18.43 -7.94
C ARG A 259 -1.58 -17.77 -6.63
N TYR A 260 -0.68 -17.61 -5.67
CA TYR A 260 -1.00 -17.06 -4.33
C TYR A 260 -0.65 -15.58 -4.21
N ARG A 261 0.10 -15.04 -5.18
CA ARG A 261 0.66 -13.69 -5.16
C ARG A 261 -0.40 -12.59 -5.03
N GLU A 262 -1.49 -12.68 -5.79
CA GLU A 262 -2.59 -11.71 -5.74
C GLU A 262 -3.23 -11.67 -4.35
N PHE A 263 -3.60 -12.84 -3.82
CA PHE A 263 -4.18 -12.96 -2.49
C PHE A 263 -3.22 -12.49 -1.39
N ALA A 264 -1.92 -12.78 -1.54
CA ALA A 264 -0.89 -12.36 -0.60
C ALA A 264 -0.68 -10.84 -0.58
N MET A 265 -0.65 -10.20 -1.75
CA MET A 265 -0.57 -8.74 -1.87
C MET A 265 -1.81 -8.07 -1.28
N ALA A 266 -3.01 -8.57 -1.60
CA ALA A 266 -4.26 -8.05 -1.03
C ALA A 266 -4.28 -8.20 0.50
N THR A 267 -3.88 -9.35 1.02
CA THR A 267 -3.82 -9.60 2.48
C THR A 267 -2.85 -8.64 3.18
N ALA A 268 -1.70 -8.35 2.58
CA ALA A 268 -0.75 -7.40 3.13
C ALA A 268 -1.29 -5.96 3.16
N SER A 269 -2.02 -5.56 2.12
CA SER A 269 -2.71 -4.25 2.04
C SER A 269 -3.96 -4.16 2.94
N VAL A 270 -4.41 -5.26 3.54
CA VAL A 270 -5.38 -5.19 4.64
C VAL A 270 -4.66 -4.91 5.96
N GLY A 271 -3.44 -5.43 6.13
CA GLY A 271 -2.65 -5.27 7.34
C GLY A 271 -2.14 -3.85 7.58
N ASP A 272 -1.69 -3.16 6.53
CA ASP A 272 -1.33 -1.74 6.63
C ASP A 272 -2.57 -0.86 6.95
N SER A 273 -3.70 -1.10 6.26
CA SER A 273 -4.98 -0.41 6.49
C SER A 273 -5.47 -0.58 7.93
N LEU A 274 -5.32 -1.79 8.50
CA LEU A 274 -5.62 -2.05 9.90
C LEU A 274 -4.71 -1.24 10.84
N GLY A 275 -3.41 -1.19 10.55
CA GLY A 275 -2.44 -0.38 11.31
C GLY A 275 -2.83 1.11 11.32
N ILE A 276 -3.19 1.65 10.16
CA ILE A 276 -3.65 3.04 9.99
C ILE A 276 -4.92 3.29 10.80
N ALA A 277 -5.91 2.39 10.73
CA ALA A 277 -7.16 2.53 11.45
C ALA A 277 -6.94 2.54 12.97
N LEU A 278 -6.11 1.63 13.48
CA LEU A 278 -5.75 1.59 14.90
C LEU A 278 -5.01 2.85 15.33
N ALA A 279 -4.12 3.39 14.49
CA ALA A 279 -3.41 4.64 14.78
C ALA A 279 -4.37 5.82 14.93
N GLY A 280 -5.38 5.92 14.05
CA GLY A 280 -6.43 6.95 14.16
C GLY A 280 -7.24 6.85 15.45
N ILE A 281 -7.60 5.63 15.88
CA ILE A 281 -8.32 5.39 17.13
C ILE A 281 -7.47 5.83 18.34
N VAL A 282 -6.16 5.58 18.32
CA VAL A 282 -5.24 5.94 19.41
C VAL A 282 -4.86 7.42 19.39
N ALA A 283 -4.76 8.03 18.20
CA ALA A 283 -4.42 9.44 18.05
C ALA A 283 -5.45 10.37 18.69
N PHE A 284 -6.75 10.04 18.58
CA PHE A 284 -7.82 10.87 19.13
C PHE A 284 -7.75 11.10 20.66
N PRO A 285 -7.68 10.06 21.53
CA PRO A 285 -7.55 10.26 22.97
C PRO A 285 -6.21 10.90 23.35
N VAL A 286 -5.12 10.58 22.64
CA VAL A 286 -3.81 11.18 22.88
C VAL A 286 -3.84 12.69 22.60
N HIS A 287 -4.41 13.09 21.46
CA HIS A 287 -4.56 14.50 21.11
C HIS A 287 -5.43 15.24 22.13
N LYS A 288 -6.56 14.64 22.55
CA LYS A 288 -7.42 15.22 23.60
C LYS A 288 -6.68 15.40 24.92
N TYR A 289 -5.83 14.45 25.30
CA TYR A 289 -5.01 14.54 26.52
C TYR A 289 -4.02 15.71 26.44
N PHE A 290 -3.30 15.84 25.33
CA PHE A 290 -2.35 16.94 25.13
C PHE A 290 -3.01 18.32 25.02
N CYS A 291 -4.17 18.42 24.38
CA CYS A 291 -4.92 19.68 24.31
C CYS A 291 -5.58 20.07 25.65
N SER A 292 -5.63 19.16 26.63
CA SER A 292 -6.13 19.43 27.97
C SER A 292 -5.06 19.82 29.00
N LEU A 293 -3.78 19.67 28.63
CA LEU A 293 -2.61 20.06 29.42
C LEU A 293 -2.30 21.55 29.23
#